data_AF-A0A527VRY5-F1
#
_entry.id   AF-A0A527VRY5-F1
#
_cell.length_a   1.000
_cell.length_b   1.000
_cell.length_c   1.000
_cell.angle_alpha   90.00
_cell.angle_beta   90.00
_cell.angle_gamma   90.00
#
_symmetry.space_group_name_H-M   'P 1'
#
loop_
_entity.id
_entity.type
_entity.pdbx_description
1 polymer ?
#
loop_
_entity_poly.entity_id
_entity_poly.type
_entity_poly.pdbx_seq_one_letter_code
_entity_poly.pdbx_strand_id
1 'polypeptide(L)'
;TKAAADLALGALSYRGLKCVRMRPFNHTGPGQTEAFAVPAFAMQIARIEAGLSPPVIRVGNLDARRDFLDARDIANAYARAVLNSNKLAPNTIFNLASGLSWRMADILDLLLAQSRVKIVVERDPLRMRPSDLPCIVGDATRARTLLGWAPEHSLE
;
A
#
# COMPACT_ATOMS: atom_id res chain seq x y z
N THR A 1 -12.68 -9.99 10.25
CA THR A 1 -12.10 -8.91 9.41
C THR A 1 -10.88 -8.31 10.11
N LYS A 2 -10.09 -7.44 9.44
CA LYS A 2 -8.88 -6.83 10.02
C LYS A 2 -9.17 -6.00 11.29
N ALA A 3 -10.24 -5.20 11.29
CA ALA A 3 -10.63 -4.40 12.47
C ALA A 3 -10.98 -5.27 13.68
N ALA A 4 -11.72 -6.36 13.47
CA ALA A 4 -12.08 -7.30 14.54
C ALA A 4 -10.83 -7.98 15.14
N ALA A 5 -9.88 -8.39 14.30
CA ALA A 5 -8.61 -8.98 14.75
C ALA A 5 -7.77 -7.97 15.56
N ASP A 6 -7.72 -6.70 15.10
CA ASP A 6 -7.05 -5.61 15.81
C ASP A 6 -7.62 -5.44 17.22
N LEU A 7 -8.95 -5.33 17.34
CA LEU A 7 -9.64 -5.21 18.63
C LEU A 7 -9.43 -6.42 19.54
N ALA A 8 -9.52 -7.64 18.99
CA ALA A 8 -9.31 -8.87 19.74
C ALA A 8 -7.89 -8.95 20.32
N LEU A 9 -6.86 -8.61 19.53
CA LEU A 9 -5.48 -8.53 20.01
C LEU A 9 -5.32 -7.47 21.11
N GLY A 10 -6.06 -6.36 21.00
CA GLY A 10 -6.10 -5.34 22.06
C GLY A 10 -6.66 -5.87 23.37
N ALA A 11 -7.80 -6.57 23.31
CA ALA A 11 -8.40 -7.21 24.47
C ALA A 11 -7.48 -8.26 25.12
N LEU A 12 -6.79 -9.07 24.31
CA LEU A 12 -5.83 -10.06 24.80
C LEU A 12 -4.59 -9.40 25.43
N SER A 13 -4.20 -8.22 24.97
CA SER A 13 -3.07 -7.50 25.57
C SER A 13 -3.34 -7.10 27.02
N TYR A 14 -4.57 -6.70 27.34
CA TYR A 14 -4.99 -6.45 28.72
C TYR A 14 -4.98 -7.71 29.60
N ARG A 15 -4.91 -8.91 28.99
CA ARG A 15 -4.78 -10.20 29.69
C ARG A 15 -3.34 -10.72 29.74
N GLY A 16 -2.36 -9.88 29.42
CA GLY A 16 -0.93 -10.21 29.51
C GLY A 16 -0.27 -10.63 28.21
N LEU A 17 -1.01 -10.68 27.09
CA LEU A 17 -0.38 -10.91 25.78
C LEU A 17 0.49 -9.70 25.40
N LYS A 18 1.80 -9.93 25.24
CA LYS A 18 2.69 -8.94 24.65
C LYS A 18 2.45 -8.89 23.13
N CYS A 19 1.71 -7.90 22.67
CA CYS A 19 1.45 -7.68 21.25
C CYS A 19 1.77 -6.25 20.83
N VAL A 20 2.28 -6.12 19.60
CA VAL A 20 2.42 -4.85 18.87
C VAL A 20 1.58 -5.01 17.61
N ARG A 21 0.79 -3.99 17.28
CA ARG A 21 -0.11 -4.01 16.12
C ARG A 21 0.38 -3.00 15.10
N MET A 22 0.42 -3.42 13.84
CA MET A 22 0.80 -2.57 12.73
C MET A 22 -0.34 -2.46 11.73
N ARG A 23 -0.59 -1.24 11.27
CA ARG A 23 -1.60 -0.89 10.28
C ARG A 23 -0.87 -0.34 9.06
N PRO A 24 -0.36 -1.22 8.18
CA PRO A 24 0.25 -0.78 6.95
C PRO A 24 -0.81 -0.18 6.02
N PHE A 25 -0.50 0.97 5.45
CA PHE A 25 -1.24 1.56 4.34
C PHE A 25 -0.87 0.82 3.05
N ASN A 26 -1.35 1.29 1.89
CA ASN A 26 -1.09 0.57 0.64
C ASN A 26 0.42 0.50 0.43
N HIS A 27 0.89 -0.66 -0.01
CA HIS A 27 2.28 -0.83 -0.34
C HIS A 27 2.38 -1.74 -1.55
N THR A 28 3.41 -1.51 -2.33
CA THR A 28 3.66 -2.24 -3.56
C THR A 28 5.15 -2.52 -3.72
N GLY A 29 5.48 -3.40 -4.64
CA GLY A 29 6.85 -3.80 -4.91
C GLY A 29 6.89 -5.03 -5.82
N PRO A 30 8.06 -5.35 -6.38
CA PRO A 30 8.25 -6.52 -7.22
C PRO A 30 7.77 -7.81 -6.52
N GLY A 31 7.04 -8.65 -7.25
CA GLY A 31 6.49 -9.91 -6.73
C GLY A 31 5.08 -9.81 -6.11
N GLN A 32 4.48 -8.61 -6.04
CA GLN A 32 3.08 -8.48 -5.62
C GLN A 32 2.12 -9.02 -6.69
N THR A 33 1.00 -9.60 -6.26
CA THR A 33 0.00 -10.18 -7.16
C THR A 33 -0.78 -9.10 -7.94
N GLU A 34 -1.26 -9.45 -9.12
CA GLU A 34 -2.08 -8.58 -9.98
C GLU A 34 -3.51 -8.32 -9.43
N ALA A 35 -3.85 -8.85 -8.25
CA ALA A 35 -5.12 -8.52 -7.59
C ALA A 35 -5.16 -7.07 -7.08
N PHE A 36 -4.01 -6.41 -6.99
CA PHE A 36 -3.86 -5.03 -6.56
C PHE A 36 -3.62 -4.08 -7.75
N ALA A 37 -4.05 -2.82 -7.61
CA ALA A 37 -4.11 -1.89 -8.73
C ALA A 37 -2.74 -1.61 -9.39
N VAL A 38 -1.71 -1.27 -8.60
CA VAL A 38 -0.38 -0.94 -9.13
C VAL A 38 0.28 -2.11 -9.88
N PRO A 39 0.39 -3.33 -9.31
CA PRO A 39 0.93 -4.47 -10.06
C PRO A 39 0.06 -4.86 -11.26
N ALA A 40 -1.28 -4.68 -11.18
CA ALA A 40 -2.16 -4.90 -12.34
C ALA A 40 -1.91 -3.89 -13.47
N PHE A 41 -1.59 -2.64 -13.16
CA PHE A 41 -1.22 -1.65 -14.17
C PHE A 41 0.12 -2.02 -14.81
N ALA A 42 1.14 -2.23 -13.99
CA ALA A 42 2.48 -2.59 -14.45
C ALA A 42 2.48 -3.85 -15.33
N MET A 43 1.73 -4.89 -14.93
CA MET A 43 1.65 -6.12 -15.72
C MET A 43 0.89 -5.94 -17.04
N GLN A 44 -0.20 -5.18 -17.06
CA GLN A 44 -0.90 -4.89 -18.31
C GLN A 44 0.02 -4.14 -19.28
N ILE A 45 0.75 -3.13 -18.81
CA ILE A 45 1.72 -2.39 -19.62
C ILE A 45 2.80 -3.35 -20.16
N ALA A 46 3.41 -4.16 -19.30
CA ALA A 46 4.44 -5.12 -19.72
C ALA A 46 3.94 -6.14 -20.76
N ARG A 47 2.70 -6.66 -20.60
CA ARG A 47 2.08 -7.58 -21.58
C ARG A 47 1.81 -6.90 -22.92
N ILE A 48 1.39 -5.64 -22.89
CA ILE A 48 1.16 -4.83 -24.10
C ILE A 48 2.49 -4.60 -24.84
N GLU A 49 3.54 -4.21 -24.13
CA GLU A 49 4.87 -4.01 -24.72
C GLU A 49 5.47 -5.29 -25.29
N ALA A 50 5.20 -6.43 -24.66
CA ALA A 50 5.59 -7.74 -25.16
C ALA A 50 4.74 -8.24 -26.34
N GLY A 51 3.74 -7.48 -26.79
CA GLY A 51 2.82 -7.90 -27.87
C GLY A 51 1.86 -9.02 -27.48
N LEU A 52 1.74 -9.32 -26.18
CA LEU A 52 0.87 -10.37 -25.64
C LEU A 52 -0.56 -9.88 -25.37
N SER A 53 -0.83 -8.59 -25.54
CA SER A 53 -2.13 -7.97 -25.30
C SER A 53 -2.34 -6.77 -26.23
N PRO A 54 -3.58 -6.46 -26.61
CA PRO A 54 -3.87 -5.25 -27.40
C PRO A 54 -3.49 -4.00 -26.60
N PRO A 55 -3.16 -2.87 -27.25
CA PRO A 55 -2.65 -1.65 -26.60
C PRO A 55 -3.74 -0.86 -25.85
N VAL A 56 -4.48 -1.55 -24.99
CA VAL A 56 -5.56 -1.01 -24.15
C VAL A 56 -5.36 -1.50 -22.73
N ILE A 57 -5.20 -0.58 -21.80
CA ILE A 57 -5.16 -0.87 -20.36
C ILE A 57 -6.53 -0.70 -19.74
N ARG A 58 -7.01 -1.71 -19.01
CA ARG A 58 -8.30 -1.71 -18.32
C ARG A 58 -8.12 -1.34 -16.86
N VAL A 59 -8.82 -0.30 -16.42
CA VAL A 59 -8.65 0.31 -15.09
C VAL A 59 -9.97 0.46 -14.36
N GLY A 60 -9.91 0.52 -13.02
CA GLY A 60 -11.07 0.82 -12.17
C GLY A 60 -11.19 2.31 -11.85
N ASN A 61 -11.51 2.62 -10.58
CA ASN A 61 -11.61 3.99 -10.10
C ASN A 61 -10.24 4.69 -10.07
N LEU A 62 -10.03 5.66 -10.96
CA LEU A 62 -8.80 6.45 -11.02
C LEU A 62 -8.82 7.72 -10.15
N ASP A 63 -9.99 8.09 -9.61
CA ASP A 63 -10.16 9.32 -8.83
C ASP A 63 -9.81 9.12 -7.34
N ALA A 64 -9.76 7.86 -6.89
CA ALA A 64 -9.36 7.50 -5.54
C ALA A 64 -7.94 7.99 -5.21
N ARG A 65 -7.77 8.49 -3.98
CA ARG A 65 -6.49 8.94 -3.42
C ARG A 65 -6.02 8.02 -2.31
N ARG A 66 -4.77 7.60 -2.37
CA ARG A 66 -4.20 6.57 -1.48
C ARG A 66 -2.78 6.95 -1.10
N ASP A 67 -2.43 6.60 0.12
CA ASP A 67 -1.05 6.57 0.59
C ASP A 67 -0.40 5.24 0.21
N PHE A 68 0.76 5.33 -0.45
CA PHE A 68 1.55 4.21 -0.95
C PHE A 68 2.96 4.21 -0.35
N LEU A 69 3.47 3.01 -0.08
CA LEU A 69 4.84 2.75 0.35
C LEU A 69 5.48 1.65 -0.49
N ASP A 70 6.80 1.60 -0.48
CA ASP A 70 7.52 0.42 -0.94
C ASP A 70 7.38 -0.72 0.09
N ALA A 71 7.20 -1.96 -0.39
CA ALA A 71 7.11 -3.14 0.46
C ALA A 71 8.36 -3.34 1.35
N ARG A 72 9.54 -2.88 0.91
CA ARG A 72 10.80 -2.92 1.67
C ARG A 72 10.74 -2.00 2.89
N ASP A 73 10.09 -0.83 2.79
CA ASP A 73 9.92 0.08 3.92
C ASP A 73 8.98 -0.51 4.98
N ILE A 74 7.94 -1.23 4.54
CA ILE A 74 7.05 -1.97 5.45
C ILE A 74 7.80 -3.09 6.17
N ALA A 75 8.61 -3.88 5.45
CA ALA A 75 9.42 -4.93 6.04
C ALA A 75 10.44 -4.36 7.05
N ASN A 76 11.04 -3.22 6.74
CA ASN A 76 11.96 -2.50 7.62
C ASN A 76 11.27 -2.07 8.93
N ALA A 77 10.04 -1.52 8.85
CA ALA A 77 9.26 -1.19 10.04
C ALA A 77 8.99 -2.40 10.94
N TYR A 78 8.62 -3.54 10.34
CA TYR A 78 8.39 -4.79 11.06
C TYR A 78 9.66 -5.27 11.77
N ALA A 79 10.79 -5.29 11.08
CA ALA A 79 12.08 -5.65 11.67
C ALA A 79 12.44 -4.73 12.85
N ARG A 80 12.29 -3.41 12.69
CA ARG A 80 12.57 -2.44 13.75
C ARG A 80 11.69 -2.64 14.99
N ALA A 81 10.42 -2.97 14.83
CA ALA A 81 9.56 -3.23 15.98
C ALA A 81 9.90 -4.53 16.70
N VAL A 82 10.31 -5.57 15.98
CA VAL A 82 10.79 -6.82 16.60
C VAL A 82 12.08 -6.54 17.39
N LEU A 83 13.05 -5.85 16.77
CA LEU A 83 14.35 -5.52 17.40
C LEU A 83 14.20 -4.58 18.61
N ASN A 84 13.19 -3.73 18.63
CA ASN A 84 12.91 -2.82 19.75
C ASN A 84 11.77 -3.30 20.65
N SER A 85 11.33 -4.56 20.52
CA SER A 85 10.14 -5.08 21.21
C SER A 85 10.20 -4.97 22.73
N ASN A 86 11.40 -4.99 23.32
CA ASN A 86 11.63 -4.80 24.75
C ASN A 86 11.38 -3.35 25.24
N LYS A 87 11.47 -2.36 24.36
CA LYS A 87 11.24 -0.93 24.66
C LYS A 87 9.82 -0.49 24.37
N LEU A 88 9.03 -1.31 23.70
CA LEU A 88 7.66 -1.00 23.32
C LEU A 88 6.69 -1.41 24.43
N ALA A 89 5.82 -0.48 24.82
CA ALA A 89 4.69 -0.82 25.68
C ALA A 89 3.83 -1.90 25.00
N PRO A 90 3.32 -2.90 25.73
CA PRO A 90 2.30 -3.80 25.21
C PRO A 90 1.14 -3.00 24.62
N ASN A 91 0.46 -3.59 23.63
CA ASN A 91 -0.67 -2.98 22.96
C ASN A 91 -0.35 -1.76 22.07
N THR A 92 0.94 -1.44 21.87
CA THR A 92 1.36 -0.35 20.98
C THR A 92 0.87 -0.59 19.55
N ILE A 93 0.34 0.47 18.94
CA ILE A 93 -0.18 0.45 17.57
C ILE A 93 0.62 1.43 16.72
N PHE A 94 1.06 0.98 15.55
CA PHE A 94 1.72 1.82 14.55
C PHE A 94 0.90 1.88 13.27
N ASN A 95 0.68 3.09 12.76
CA ASN A 95 0.38 3.27 11.34
C ASN A 95 1.71 3.26 10.58
N LEU A 96 1.78 2.50 9.48
CA LEU A 96 2.91 2.57 8.55
C LEU A 96 2.40 3.23 7.27
N ALA A 97 2.78 4.49 7.10
CA ALA A 97 2.21 5.41 6.12
C ALA A 97 3.30 6.36 5.64
N SER A 98 3.26 6.75 4.36
CA SER A 98 4.16 7.79 3.85
C SER A 98 3.71 9.19 4.29
N GLY A 99 2.40 9.38 4.49
CA GLY A 99 1.78 10.69 4.69
C GLY A 99 1.49 11.43 3.38
N LEU A 100 1.79 10.82 2.23
CA LEU A 100 1.55 11.40 0.91
C LEU A 100 0.25 10.86 0.30
N SER A 101 -0.42 11.70 -0.48
CA SER A 101 -1.70 11.39 -1.12
C SER A 101 -1.53 11.28 -2.64
N TRP A 102 -1.53 10.06 -3.16
CA TRP A 102 -1.44 9.80 -4.59
C TRP A 102 -2.80 9.49 -5.20
N ARG A 103 -3.16 10.17 -6.29
CA ARG A 103 -4.32 9.78 -7.08
C ARG A 103 -3.96 8.55 -7.93
N MET A 104 -4.89 7.61 -8.05
CA MET A 104 -4.65 6.41 -8.86
C MET A 104 -4.35 6.73 -10.33
N ALA A 105 -4.93 7.80 -10.89
CA ALA A 105 -4.57 8.32 -12.22
C ALA A 105 -3.09 8.73 -12.30
N ASP A 106 -2.57 9.45 -11.30
CA ASP A 106 -1.20 9.96 -11.33
C ASP A 106 -0.19 8.81 -11.29
N ILE A 107 -0.50 7.75 -10.53
CA ILE A 107 0.31 6.52 -10.48
C ILE A 107 0.29 5.80 -11.84
N LEU A 108 -0.88 5.73 -12.48
CA LEU A 108 -0.98 5.16 -13.82
C LEU A 108 -0.17 5.96 -14.83
N ASP A 109 -0.23 7.30 -14.77
CA ASP A 109 0.52 8.18 -15.65
C ASP A 109 2.04 8.01 -15.48
N LEU A 110 2.53 7.85 -14.24
CA LEU A 110 3.93 7.52 -13.96
C LEU A 110 4.39 6.21 -14.61
N LEU A 111 3.53 5.18 -14.62
CA LEU A 111 3.83 3.90 -15.25
C LEU A 111 3.75 3.99 -16.78
N LEU A 112 2.76 4.70 -17.32
CA LEU A 112 2.60 4.91 -18.77
C LEU A 112 3.75 5.72 -19.35
N ALA A 113 4.28 6.70 -18.60
CA ALA A 113 5.44 7.49 -19.01
C ALA A 113 6.72 6.65 -19.19
N GLN A 114 6.79 5.48 -18.55
CA GLN A 114 7.90 4.52 -18.71
C GLN A 114 7.68 3.58 -19.89
N SER A 115 6.48 3.58 -20.50
CA SER A 115 6.18 2.70 -21.61
C SER A 115 6.74 3.20 -22.94
N ARG A 116 7.15 2.27 -23.80
CA ARG A 116 7.68 2.50 -25.14
C ARG A 116 6.61 2.54 -26.23
N VAL A 117 5.37 2.18 -25.88
CA VAL A 117 4.25 2.09 -26.83
C VAL A 117 3.10 2.97 -26.39
N LYS A 118 2.29 3.41 -27.35
CA LYS A 118 1.08 4.19 -27.05
C LYS A 118 -0.01 3.25 -26.54
N ILE A 119 -0.47 3.47 -25.32
CA ILE A 119 -1.51 2.65 -24.66
C ILE A 119 -2.76 3.50 -24.44
N VAL A 120 -3.92 2.97 -24.82
CA VAL A 120 -5.22 3.59 -24.58
C VAL A 120 -5.75 3.18 -23.20
N VAL A 121 -6.26 4.12 -22.42
CA VAL A 121 -6.85 3.85 -21.10
C VAL A 121 -8.36 3.67 -21.22
N GLU A 122 -8.88 2.53 -20.77
CA GLU A 122 -10.32 2.21 -20.77
C GLU A 122 -10.79 1.88 -19.34
N ARG A 123 -11.88 2.52 -18.91
CA ARG A 123 -12.51 2.21 -17.62
C ARG A 123 -13.34 0.93 -17.74
N ASP A 124 -13.07 -0.03 -16.87
CA ASP A 124 -13.76 -1.32 -16.82
C ASP A 124 -14.71 -1.35 -15.61
N PRO A 125 -16.04 -1.39 -15.82
CA PRO A 125 -17.02 -1.46 -14.75
C PRO A 125 -16.83 -2.64 -13.80
N LEU A 126 -16.28 -3.77 -14.28
CA LEU A 126 -16.03 -4.96 -13.46
C LEU A 126 -14.89 -4.75 -12.44
N ARG A 127 -14.06 -3.73 -12.64
CA ARG A 127 -12.97 -3.34 -11.73
C ARG A 127 -13.38 -2.26 -10.74
N MET A 128 -14.61 -1.76 -10.82
CA MET A 128 -15.15 -0.77 -9.90
C MET A 128 -15.56 -1.43 -8.59
N ARG A 129 -15.22 -0.77 -7.47
CA ARG A 129 -15.67 -1.23 -6.15
C ARG A 129 -17.06 -0.66 -5.85
N PRO A 130 -17.98 -1.45 -5.26
CA PRO A 130 -19.30 -0.95 -4.84
C PRO A 130 -19.24 0.18 -3.80
N SER A 131 -18.17 0.19 -2.99
CA SER A 131 -17.88 1.24 -2.02
C SER A 131 -16.38 1.50 -2.06
N ASP A 132 -15.98 2.74 -2.31
CA ASP A 132 -14.59 3.16 -2.35
C ASP A 132 -14.44 4.50 -1.66
N LEU A 133 -13.58 4.56 -0.64
CA LEU A 133 -13.32 5.81 0.06
C LEU A 133 -12.56 6.77 -0.87
N PRO A 134 -12.92 8.06 -0.93
CA PRO A 134 -12.30 8.98 -1.87
C PRO A 134 -10.82 9.23 -1.56
N CYS A 135 -10.45 9.29 -0.27
CA CYS A 135 -9.08 9.55 0.15
C CYS A 135 -8.74 8.77 1.43
N ILE A 136 -7.57 8.13 1.46
CA ILE A 136 -7.02 7.45 2.63
C ILE A 136 -5.53 7.78 2.72
N VAL A 137 -5.15 8.53 3.75
CA VAL A 137 -3.76 8.93 4.05
C VAL A 137 -3.49 8.71 5.52
N GLY A 138 -2.28 8.25 5.86
CA GLY A 138 -1.91 7.92 7.23
C GLY A 138 -0.93 8.89 7.86
N ASP A 139 -0.95 8.98 9.18
CA ASP A 139 0.13 9.60 9.94
C ASP A 139 0.96 8.53 10.66
N ALA A 140 2.24 8.47 10.31
CA ALA A 140 3.24 7.58 10.90
C ALA A 140 4.10 8.23 12.00
N THR A 141 3.68 9.36 12.60
CA THR A 141 4.43 10.06 13.66
C THR A 141 4.88 9.12 14.77
N ARG A 142 3.98 8.25 15.23
CA ARG A 142 4.32 7.29 16.31
C ARG A 142 5.42 6.30 15.89
N ALA A 143 5.42 5.83 14.64
CA ALA A 143 6.46 4.93 14.13
C ALA A 143 7.81 5.67 13.99
N ARG A 144 7.78 6.92 13.48
CA ARG A 144 8.97 7.79 13.43
C ARG A 144 9.59 7.99 14.80
N THR A 145 8.78 8.37 15.80
CA THR A 145 9.28 8.69 17.14
C THR A 145 9.77 7.48 17.91
N LEU A 146 9.04 6.35 17.88
CA LEU A 146 9.35 5.20 18.75
C LEU A 146 10.25 4.14 18.09
N LEU A 147 10.26 4.04 16.76
CA LEU A 147 11.07 3.05 16.04
C LEU A 147 12.24 3.68 15.27
N GLY A 148 12.30 5.02 15.18
CA GLY A 148 13.23 5.71 14.28
C GLY A 148 13.01 5.28 12.82
N TRP A 149 11.77 4.98 12.45
CA TRP A 149 11.41 4.49 11.11
C TRP A 149 10.78 5.61 10.29
N ALA A 150 11.24 5.77 9.05
CA ALA A 150 10.58 6.56 8.01
C ALA A 150 10.70 5.78 6.68
N PRO A 151 9.78 5.97 5.73
CA PRO A 151 9.95 5.43 4.38
C PRO A 151 11.21 6.01 3.73
N GLU A 152 12.00 5.16 3.09
CA GLU A 152 13.24 5.54 2.40
C GLU A 152 13.06 5.57 0.88
N HIS A 153 11.97 4.99 0.36
CA HIS A 153 11.70 4.89 -1.07
C HIS A 153 10.57 5.85 -1.49
N SER A 154 10.81 6.61 -2.56
CA SER A 154 9.77 7.34 -3.30
C SER A 154 8.88 6.37 -4.08
N LEU A 155 7.74 6.87 -4.57
CA LEU A 155 6.86 6.06 -5.42
C LEU A 155 7.35 6.02 -6.88
N GLU A 156 7.99 7.11 -7.32
CA GLU A 156 8.72 7.26 -8.59
C GLU A 156 10.03 6.49 -8.58
#